data_AF-A0A4R5EVH6-F1
#
_entry.id   AF-A0A4R5EVH6-F1
#
_cell.length_a   1.000
_cell.length_b   1.000
_cell.length_c   1.000
_cell.angle_alpha   90.00
_cell.angle_beta   90.00
_cell.angle_gamma   90.00
#
_symmetry.space_group_name_H-M   'P 1'
#
loop_
_entity.id
_entity.type
_entity.pdbx_description
1 polymer ?
#
loop_
_entity_poly.entity_id
_entity_poly.type
_entity_poly.pdbx_seq_one_letter_code
_entity_poly.pdbx_strand_id
1 'polypeptide(L)'
;MILIAVAHTAVFARLAPWSSWLAGDLRNRAADSDSVATFWALPGGFVVVLVLLGLLVTRAGRQGQHVPAYVGWVILAWGALAVSLIGPSGFLLTVVPAGLLIAANITASRRARTST
;
A
#
# COMPACT_ATOMS: atom_id res chain seq x y z
N MET A 1 -17.43 4.19 1.17
CA MET A 1 -16.01 3.80 1.33
C MET A 1 -15.09 4.56 0.40
N ILE A 2 -15.24 4.49 -0.93
CA ILE A 2 -14.39 5.24 -1.88
C ILE A 2 -14.43 6.76 -1.62
N LEU A 3 -15.63 7.35 -1.51
CA LEU A 3 -15.78 8.78 -1.23
C LEU A 3 -15.10 9.20 0.08
N ILE A 4 -15.26 8.40 1.14
CA ILE A 4 -14.62 8.65 2.45
C ILE A 4 -13.10 8.56 2.31
N ALA A 5 -12.58 7.54 1.64
CA ALA A 5 -11.14 7.39 1.42
C ALA A 5 -10.55 8.57 0.63
N VAL A 6 -11.23 9.01 -0.45
CA VAL A 6 -10.82 10.16 -1.25
C VAL A 6 -10.87 11.44 -0.43
N ALA A 7 -11.97 11.72 0.26
CA ALA A 7 -12.13 12.92 1.07
C ALA A 7 -11.12 12.98 2.22
N HIS A 8 -10.95 11.87 2.95
CA HIS A 8 -9.98 11.73 4.03
C HIS A 8 -8.56 11.96 3.51
N THR A 9 -8.18 11.30 2.41
CA THR A 9 -6.86 11.50 1.78
C THR A 9 -6.67 12.95 1.36
N ALA A 10 -7.67 13.59 0.73
CA ALA A 10 -7.57 14.96 0.26
C ALA A 10 -7.39 15.97 1.39
N VAL A 11 -8.07 15.77 2.53
CA VAL A 11 -7.92 16.64 3.71
C VAL A 11 -6.52 16.52 4.29
N PHE A 12 -6.12 15.30 4.68
CA PHE A 12 -4.83 15.12 5.35
C PHE A 12 -3.64 15.36 4.43
N ALA A 13 -3.75 15.09 3.12
CA ALA A 13 -2.67 15.38 2.18
C ALA A 13 -2.38 16.88 2.07
N ARG A 14 -3.34 17.76 2.36
CA ARG A 14 -3.09 19.21 2.42
C ARG A 14 -2.42 19.64 3.72
N LEU A 15 -2.63 18.89 4.80
CA LEU A 15 -2.08 19.18 6.13
C LEU A 15 -0.69 18.56 6.32
N ALA A 16 -0.35 17.54 5.52
CA ALA A 16 0.92 16.85 5.62
C ALA A 16 2.11 17.78 5.29
N PRO A 17 3.15 17.83 6.14
CA PRO A 17 4.33 18.64 5.88
C PRO A 17 5.26 17.89 4.89
N TRP A 18 4.85 17.81 3.63
CA TRP A 18 5.56 17.02 2.60
C TRP A 18 7.02 17.39 2.44
N SER A 19 7.36 18.67 2.52
CA SER A 19 8.74 19.14 2.40
C SER A 19 9.63 18.55 3.50
N SER A 20 9.15 18.51 4.74
CA SER A 20 9.89 17.97 5.89
C SER A 20 9.98 16.45 5.82
N TRP A 21 8.90 15.77 5.42
CA TRP A 21 8.90 14.32 5.24
C TRP A 21 9.88 13.88 4.13
N LEU A 22 9.88 14.59 3.00
CA LEU A 22 10.80 14.33 1.89
C LEU A 22 12.26 14.67 2.26
N ALA A 23 12.48 15.71 3.07
CA ALA A 23 13.78 16.03 3.66
C ALA A 23 14.26 14.92 4.63
N GLY A 24 13.34 14.10 5.13
CA GLY A 24 13.64 12.92 5.93
C GLY A 24 13.39 13.09 7.42
N ASP A 25 12.65 14.12 7.85
CA ASP A 25 12.42 14.38 9.27
C ASP A 25 11.73 13.21 9.99
N LEU A 26 10.84 12.49 9.28
CA LEU A 26 10.25 11.24 9.77
C LEU A 26 11.30 10.13 9.93
N ARG A 27 12.22 9.97 8.97
CA ARG A 27 13.30 8.96 9.00
C ARG A 27 14.30 9.24 10.11
N ASN A 28 14.59 10.52 10.32
CA ASN A 28 15.60 11.01 11.25
C ASN A 28 15.04 11.25 12.66
N ARG A 29 13.75 10.98 12.90
CA ARG A 29 13.04 11.24 14.17
C ARG A 29 13.10 12.71 14.61
N ALA A 30 13.14 13.63 13.65
CA ALA A 30 13.10 15.08 13.87
C ALA A 30 11.69 15.66 13.77
N ALA A 31 10.73 14.89 13.25
CA ALA A 31 9.33 15.29 13.14
C ALA A 31 8.66 15.38 14.52
N ASP A 32 7.82 16.41 14.71
CA ASP A 32 6.99 16.55 15.91
C ASP A 32 5.84 15.52 15.96
N SER A 33 5.15 15.45 17.10
CA SER A 33 4.06 14.51 17.34
C SER A 33 2.88 14.67 16.39
N ASP A 34 2.56 15.89 15.95
CA ASP A 34 1.43 16.17 15.06
C ASP A 34 1.74 15.70 13.63
N SER A 35 2.98 15.89 13.19
CA SER A 35 3.52 15.40 11.92
C SER A 35 3.53 13.86 11.90
N VAL A 36 3.95 13.22 12.98
CA VAL A 36 3.86 11.75 13.12
C VAL A 36 2.41 11.28 13.12
N ALA A 37 1.51 11.95 13.84
CA ALA A 37 0.08 11.62 13.84
C ALA A 37 -0.53 11.77 12.44
N THR A 38 -0.14 12.80 11.69
CA THR A 38 -0.59 13.03 10.30
C THR A 38 -0.11 11.93 9.36
N PHE A 39 1.11 11.42 9.54
CA PHE A 39 1.60 10.24 8.80
C PHE A 39 0.73 9.02 9.07
N TRP A 40 0.37 8.77 10.33
CA TRP A 40 -0.50 7.63 10.68
C TRP A 40 -1.97 7.86 10.28
N ALA A 41 -2.43 9.10 10.14
CA ALA A 41 -3.75 9.40 9.58
C ALA A 41 -3.84 9.19 8.06
N LEU A 42 -2.70 9.24 7.35
CA LEU A 42 -2.58 8.98 5.91
C LEU A 42 -1.89 7.63 5.65
N PRO A 43 -0.62 7.52 5.20
CA PRO A 43 -0.10 6.24 4.71
C PRO A 43 -0.02 5.18 5.80
N GLY A 44 0.07 5.56 7.08
CA GLY A 44 0.35 4.61 8.16
C GLY A 44 -0.83 3.83 8.71
N GLY A 45 -2.03 4.42 8.78
CA GLY A 45 -3.13 3.94 9.64
C GLY A 45 -3.95 2.76 9.12
N PHE A 46 -3.59 2.16 7.99
CA PHE A 46 -4.45 1.25 7.25
C PHE A 46 -4.47 -0.22 7.77
N VAL A 47 -4.04 -0.49 9.01
CA VAL A 47 -3.88 -1.86 9.54
C VAL A 47 -5.13 -2.73 9.35
N VAL A 48 -6.31 -2.26 9.78
CA VAL A 48 -7.57 -3.02 9.67
C VAL A 48 -7.94 -3.27 8.20
N VAL A 49 -7.76 -2.27 7.34
CA VAL A 49 -8.07 -2.35 5.91
C VAL A 49 -7.15 -3.35 5.21
N LEU A 50 -5.85 -3.38 5.58
CA LEU A 50 -4.88 -4.33 5.04
C LEU A 50 -5.17 -5.77 5.44
N VAL A 51 -5.59 -6.00 6.69
CA VAL A 51 -6.02 -7.33 7.14
C VAL A 51 -7.23 -7.80 6.33
N LEU A 52 -8.25 -6.94 6.19
CA LEU A 52 -9.43 -7.27 5.40
C LEU A 52 -9.10 -7.52 3.92
N LEU A 53 -8.20 -6.72 3.33
CA LEU A 53 -7.71 -6.92 1.97
C LEU A 53 -6.99 -8.26 1.82
N GLY A 54 -6.11 -8.60 2.76
CA GLY A 54 -5.41 -9.89 2.78
C GLY A 54 -6.37 -11.07 2.88
N LEU A 55 -7.37 -11.00 3.76
CA LEU A 55 -8.42 -12.01 3.88
C LEU A 55 -9.25 -12.14 2.59
N LEU A 56 -9.60 -11.01 1.96
CA LEU A 56 -10.38 -10.99 0.73
C LEU A 56 -9.59 -11.60 -0.45
N VAL A 57 -8.32 -11.23 -0.60
CA VAL A 57 -7.40 -11.81 -1.60
C VAL A 57 -7.23 -13.31 -1.36
N THR A 58 -7.07 -13.72 -0.10
CA THR A 58 -6.94 -15.14 0.26
C THR A 58 -8.22 -15.91 -0.09
N ARG A 59 -9.39 -15.35 0.21
CA ARG A 59 -10.68 -15.94 -0.17
C ARG A 59 -10.84 -16.03 -1.68
N ALA A 60 -10.49 -14.98 -2.43
CA ALA A 60 -10.54 -14.98 -3.89
C ALA A 60 -9.64 -16.08 -4.48
N GLY A 61 -8.40 -16.21 -3.99
CA GLY A 61 -7.49 -17.28 -4.38
C GLY A 61 -8.02 -18.68 -4.07
N ARG A 62 -8.64 -18.88 -2.89
CA ARG A 62 -9.29 -20.15 -2.52
C ARG A 62 -10.50 -20.49 -3.38
N GLN A 63 -11.15 -19.49 -3.98
CA GLN A 63 -12.26 -19.65 -4.91
C GLN A 63 -11.81 -19.79 -6.37
N GLY A 64 -10.49 -19.83 -6.64
CA GLY A 64 -9.94 -19.86 -7.99
C GLY A 64 -10.17 -18.57 -8.79
N GLN A 65 -10.54 -17.47 -8.11
CA GLN A 65 -10.76 -16.18 -8.76
C GLN A 65 -9.45 -15.45 -8.96
N HIS A 66 -9.35 -14.74 -10.09
CA HIS A 66 -8.20 -13.90 -10.38
C HIS A 66 -8.34 -12.53 -9.72
N VAL A 67 -7.32 -12.14 -8.95
CA VAL A 67 -7.18 -10.78 -8.45
C VAL A 67 -6.56 -9.92 -9.55
N PRO A 68 -7.13 -8.73 -9.86
CA PRO A 68 -6.59 -7.86 -10.88
C PRO A 68 -5.14 -7.42 -10.62
N ALA A 69 -4.34 -7.32 -11.68
CA ALA A 69 -2.92 -6.97 -11.61
C ALA A 69 -2.64 -5.64 -10.87
N TYR A 70 -3.53 -4.65 -11.01
CA TYR A 70 -3.36 -3.34 -10.40
C TYR A 70 -3.28 -3.41 -8.87
N VAL A 71 -3.89 -4.43 -8.24
CA VAL A 71 -3.88 -4.57 -6.77
C VAL A 71 -2.45 -4.78 -6.27
N GLY A 72 -1.69 -5.67 -6.91
CA GLY A 72 -0.29 -5.92 -6.55
C GLY A 72 0.60 -4.69 -6.76
N TRP A 73 0.44 -4.01 -7.89
CA TRP A 73 1.21 -2.80 -8.19
C TRP A 73 0.91 -1.63 -7.25
N VAL A 74 -0.36 -1.41 -6.90
CA VAL A 74 -0.76 -0.36 -5.94
C VAL A 74 -0.19 -0.65 -4.56
N ILE A 75 -0.24 -1.91 -4.08
CA ILE A 75 0.36 -2.29 -2.79
C ILE A 75 1.87 -2.04 -2.78
N LEU A 76 2.56 -2.40 -3.87
CA LEU A 76 4.00 -2.19 -4.01
C LEU A 76 4.36 -0.70 -3.99
N ALA A 77 3.68 0.12 -4.80
CA ALA A 77 3.90 1.55 -4.88
C ALA A 77 3.63 2.24 -3.52
N TRP A 78 2.55 1.84 -2.85
CA TRP A 78 2.20 2.36 -1.53
C TRP A 78 3.25 1.99 -0.46
N GLY A 79 3.71 0.73 -0.43
CA GLY A 79 4.77 0.31 0.49
C GLY A 79 6.10 1.03 0.24
N ALA A 80 6.49 1.19 -1.02
CA ALA A 80 7.68 1.94 -1.40
C ALA A 80 7.60 3.42 -0.98
N LEU A 81 6.43 4.05 -1.16
CA LEU A 81 6.17 5.40 -0.67
C LEU A 81 6.29 5.48 0.86
N ALA A 82 5.67 4.55 1.58
CA ALA A 82 5.73 4.58 3.04
C ALA A 82 7.18 4.39 3.56
N VAL A 83 7.95 3.45 2.99
CA VAL A 83 9.37 3.25 3.33
C VAL A 83 10.21 4.47 2.97
N SER A 84 9.95 5.14 1.84
CA SER A 84 10.72 6.33 1.47
C SER A 84 10.49 7.49 2.44
N LEU A 85 9.28 7.59 3.02
CA LEU A 85 8.90 8.63 3.95
C LEU A 85 9.34 8.37 5.39
N ILE A 86 9.10 7.18 5.95
CA ILE A 86 9.39 6.88 7.37
C ILE A 86 10.63 6.00 7.60
N GLY A 87 11.17 5.44 6.52
CA GLY A 87 12.34 4.56 6.57
C GLY A 87 11.98 3.08 6.72
N PRO A 88 13.00 2.22 6.93
CA PRO A 88 12.83 0.78 7.08
C PRO A 88 11.86 0.43 8.20
N SER A 89 10.79 -0.29 7.87
CA SER A 89 9.68 -0.60 8.79
C SER A 89 8.85 -1.77 8.24
N GLY A 90 7.75 -2.11 8.90
CA GLY A 90 6.83 -3.16 8.47
C GLY A 90 6.29 -2.99 7.03
N PHE A 91 6.35 -1.78 6.45
CA PHE A 91 6.01 -1.55 5.04
C PHE A 91 6.89 -2.33 4.07
N LEU A 92 8.11 -2.75 4.45
CA LEU A 92 8.93 -3.62 3.61
C LEU A 92 8.25 -4.97 3.32
N LEU A 93 7.41 -5.45 4.23
CA LEU A 93 6.70 -6.71 4.06
C LEU A 93 5.63 -6.66 2.97
N THR A 94 5.22 -5.47 2.49
CA THR A 94 4.24 -5.37 1.39
C THR A 94 4.77 -5.91 0.07
N VAL A 95 6.10 -5.99 -0.09
CA VAL A 95 6.77 -6.61 -1.25
C VAL A 95 6.32 -8.06 -1.43
N VAL A 96 6.10 -8.80 -0.33
CA VAL A 96 5.71 -10.22 -0.39
C VAL A 96 4.33 -10.41 -1.04
N PRO A 97 3.22 -9.87 -0.51
CA PRO A 97 1.91 -10.02 -1.13
C PRO A 97 1.84 -9.33 -2.50
N ALA A 98 2.49 -8.19 -2.70
CA ALA A 98 2.54 -7.54 -4.01
C ALA A 98 3.22 -8.40 -5.07
N GLY A 99 4.38 -8.97 -4.74
CA GLY A 99 5.13 -9.85 -5.63
C GLY A 99 4.35 -11.10 -5.99
N LEU A 100 3.67 -11.73 -5.02
CA LEU A 100 2.81 -12.88 -5.26
C LEU A 100 1.65 -12.55 -6.21
N LEU A 101 0.97 -11.41 -6.02
CA LEU A 101 -0.13 -10.97 -6.89
C LEU A 101 0.35 -10.67 -8.31
N ILE A 102 1.48 -9.99 -8.46
CA ILE A 102 2.08 -9.67 -9.76
C ILE A 102 2.50 -10.97 -10.48
N ALA A 103 3.19 -11.87 -9.78
CA ALA A 103 3.63 -13.15 -10.33
C ALA A 103 2.45 -14.03 -10.75
N ALA A 104 1.38 -14.08 -9.95
CA ALA A 104 0.16 -14.81 -10.28
C ALA A 104 -0.46 -14.29 -11.58
N ASN A 105 -0.54 -12.97 -11.76
CA ASN A 105 -1.07 -12.37 -12.98
C ASN A 105 -0.19 -12.64 -14.20
N ILE A 106 1.14 -12.49 -14.09
CA ILE A 106 2.08 -12.79 -15.19
C ILE A 106 1.96 -14.26 -15.61
N THR A 107 1.85 -15.17 -14.64
CA THR A 107 1.73 -16.62 -14.89
C THR A 107 0.41 -16.94 -15.59
N ALA A 108 -0.70 -16.35 -15.15
CA ALA A 108 -2.01 -16.51 -15.79
C ALA A 108 -1.99 -16.03 -17.26
N SER A 109 -1.42 -14.85 -17.53
CA SER A 109 -1.32 -14.31 -18.89
C SER A 109 -0.41 -15.13 -19.81
N ARG A 110 0.59 -15.82 -19.27
CA ARG A 110 1.43 -16.76 -20.05
C ARG A 110 0.63 -18.00 -20.44
N ARG A 111 -0.12 -18.58 -19.51
CA ARG A 111 -0.94 -19.79 -19.76
C ARG A 111 -2.02 -19.57 -20.82
N ALA A 112 -2.66 -18.39 -20.82
CA ALA A 112 -3.66 -18.03 -21.81
C ALA A 112 -3.11 -17.92 -23.25
N ARG A 113 -1.85 -17.51 -23.42
CA ARG A 113 -1.19 -17.39 -24.73
C ARG A 113 -0.71 -18.72 -25.32
N THR A 114 -0.46 -19.73 -24.47
CA THR A 114 -0.03 -21.05 -24.93
C THR A 114 -1.19 -21.97 -25.31
N SER A 115 -2.43 -21.58 -25.00
CA SER A 115 -3.66 -22.32 -25.33
C SER A 115 -4.35 -21.85 -26.60
N THR A 116 -3.79 -20.86 -27.29
CA THR A 116 -4.17 -20.35 -28.62
C THR A 116 -3.13 -20.76 -29.64
#